data_AF-A0A2K9PQU0-F1
#
_entry.id   AF-A0A2K9PQU0-F1
#
_cell.length_a   1.000
_cell.length_b   1.000
_cell.length_c   1.000
_cell.angle_alpha   90.00
_cell.angle_beta   90.00
_cell.angle_gamma   90.00
#
_symmetry.space_group_name_H-M   'P 1'
#
loop_
_entity.id
_entity.type
_entity.pdbx_description
1 polymer ?
#
loop_
_entity_poly.entity_id
_entity_poly.type
_entity_poly.pdbx_seq_one_letter_code
_entity_poly.pdbx_strand_id
1 'polypeptide(L)'
;MTQNAILFIPDISGFTEFVHHTDISHSRHIVSELLELLIDTNTMGLELAEIEGDALFMYKVDNKVDVSTLEKQIEAMYLAFHTHLKQYEYQRICHCGACSSAYNLKIKFVVHYGEIEFIKVKDSKKPYGSTVIQVHRLLKNDVPIDEYAIFTEHVQPLNGENKLIAEYDFGNIAYTYNPLSHIKEKLPEVEPIPKDVPKHKLFDQTELVKIPALELYEVISNFDYRLLWTKGIDKLEYDKNKVNRVGQKHKCLVNKNEEVEQTTVTKTVNTNQLVYGESTTKVPFTKRMNNYFVLEEMENGYTKLRIEVFADFKPLGIVMKPLMKKNIKKIISENINELILLINSGFSTKK
;
A
#
# COMPACT_ATOMS: atom_id res chain seq x y z
N MET A 1 -3.53 32.17 -24.63
CA MET A 1 -4.69 32.76 -23.93
C MET A 1 -4.56 32.36 -22.49
N THR A 2 -4.39 33.33 -21.60
CA THR A 2 -4.29 33.11 -20.16
C THR A 2 -5.66 32.71 -19.62
N GLN A 3 -5.66 31.81 -18.63
CA GLN A 3 -6.85 31.32 -17.96
C GLN A 3 -6.57 31.28 -16.46
N ASN A 4 -7.55 31.64 -15.64
CA ASN A 4 -7.42 31.45 -14.20
C ASN A 4 -7.58 29.98 -13.85
N ALA A 5 -6.73 29.50 -12.94
CA ALA A 5 -6.79 28.13 -12.47
C ALA A 5 -6.42 28.02 -10.99
N ILE A 6 -7.06 27.05 -10.34
CA ILE A 6 -6.63 26.51 -9.06
C ILE A 6 -5.48 25.54 -9.35
N LEU A 7 -4.36 25.73 -8.67
CA LEU A 7 -3.22 24.81 -8.65
C LEU A 7 -3.20 24.11 -7.29
N PHE A 8 -3.16 22.79 -7.30
CA PHE A 8 -3.34 21.95 -6.12
C PHE A 8 -2.29 20.84 -6.11
N ILE A 9 -1.44 20.81 -5.09
CA ILE A 9 -0.36 19.82 -4.98
C ILE A 9 -0.42 19.12 -3.62
N PRO A 10 -0.95 17.88 -3.53
CA PRO A 10 -0.61 16.99 -2.43
C PRO A 10 0.83 16.49 -2.59
N ASP A 11 1.61 16.54 -1.51
CA ASP A 11 3.02 16.14 -1.46
C ASP A 11 3.28 15.24 -0.24
N ILE A 12 3.88 14.07 -0.46
CA ILE A 12 4.15 13.09 0.60
C ILE A 12 5.45 13.44 1.32
N SER A 13 5.33 14.05 2.50
CA SER A 13 6.46 14.33 3.38
C SER A 13 7.10 13.06 3.94
N GLY A 14 8.44 13.05 4.04
CA GLY A 14 9.23 11.90 4.54
C GLY A 14 9.61 10.87 3.48
N PHE A 15 9.21 11.07 2.22
CA PHE A 15 9.47 10.16 1.10
C PHE A 15 10.96 9.94 0.83
N THR A 16 11.78 11.00 0.80
CA THR A 16 13.21 10.86 0.49
C THR A 16 13.90 9.92 1.47
N GLU A 17 13.66 10.10 2.78
CA GLU A 17 14.18 9.23 3.82
C GLU A 17 13.65 7.80 3.68
N PHE A 18 12.36 7.66 3.37
CA PHE A 18 11.69 6.38 3.16
C PHE A 18 12.32 5.56 2.02
N VAL A 19 12.57 6.17 0.86
CA VAL A 19 13.17 5.48 -0.29
C VAL A 19 14.65 5.16 -0.07
N HIS A 20 15.40 6.02 0.62
CA HIS A 20 16.83 5.80 0.84
C HIS A 20 17.16 4.66 1.81
N HIS A 21 16.28 4.36 2.77
CA HIS A 21 16.56 3.39 3.84
C HIS A 21 15.82 2.06 3.68
N THR A 22 15.15 1.83 2.55
CA THR A 22 14.27 0.67 2.38
C THR A 22 14.41 0.03 1.00
N ASP A 23 13.96 -1.23 0.86
CA ASP A 23 14.00 -1.94 -0.42
C ASP A 23 13.25 -1.16 -1.52
N ILE A 24 13.96 -0.82 -2.59
CA ILE A 24 13.48 0.06 -3.68
C ILE A 24 12.19 -0.49 -4.32
N SER A 25 12.05 -1.81 -4.42
CA SER A 25 10.84 -2.42 -5.00
C SER A 25 9.60 -2.11 -4.18
N HIS A 26 9.63 -2.36 -2.87
CA HIS A 26 8.47 -2.20 -1.99
C HIS A 26 8.17 -0.73 -1.70
N SER A 27 9.19 0.11 -1.52
CA SER A 27 8.96 1.55 -1.35
C SER A 27 8.29 2.16 -2.57
N ARG A 28 8.70 1.76 -3.79
CA ARG A 28 8.03 2.17 -5.03
C ARG A 28 6.56 1.75 -5.06
N HIS A 29 6.23 0.49 -4.75
CA HIS A 29 4.84 0.02 -4.75
C HIS A 29 3.97 0.79 -3.75
N ILE A 30 4.45 0.99 -2.52
CA ILE A 30 3.73 1.73 -1.49
C ILE A 30 3.43 3.16 -1.94
N VAL A 31 4.43 3.84 -2.50
CA VAL A 31 4.27 5.23 -2.95
C VAL A 31 3.35 5.32 -4.17
N SER A 32 3.48 4.42 -5.14
CA SER A 32 2.55 4.35 -6.28
C SER A 32 1.12 4.16 -5.81
N GLU A 33 0.87 3.26 -4.86
CA GLU A 33 -0.48 3.04 -4.32
C GLU A 33 -1.02 4.27 -3.58
N LEU A 34 -0.18 4.98 -2.82
CA LEU A 34 -0.58 6.21 -2.14
C LEU A 34 -0.91 7.35 -3.12
N LEU A 35 -0.14 7.49 -4.20
CA LEU A 35 -0.41 8.48 -5.24
C LEU A 35 -1.68 8.16 -6.03
N GLU A 36 -1.87 6.89 -6.41
CA GLU A 36 -3.12 6.41 -7.04
C GLU A 36 -4.33 6.68 -6.14
N LEU A 37 -4.22 6.39 -4.84
CA LEU A 37 -5.26 6.67 -3.85
C LEU A 37 -5.64 8.16 -3.79
N LEU A 38 -4.65 9.06 -3.82
CA LEU A 38 -4.91 10.50 -3.82
C LEU A 38 -5.61 10.94 -5.11
N ILE A 39 -5.24 10.39 -6.26
CA ILE A 39 -5.92 10.63 -7.54
C ILE A 39 -7.39 10.16 -7.47
N ASP A 40 -7.63 8.94 -6.97
CA ASP A 40 -8.97 8.36 -6.85
C ASP A 40 -9.87 9.11 -5.86
N THR A 41 -9.27 9.83 -4.91
CA THR A 41 -9.98 10.65 -3.90
C THR A 41 -10.29 12.07 -4.39
N ASN A 42 -10.00 12.39 -5.65
CA ASN A 42 -10.28 13.69 -6.25
C ASN A 42 -11.78 13.89 -6.52
N THR A 43 -12.46 14.58 -5.61
CA THR A 43 -13.89 14.92 -5.71
C THR A 43 -14.15 16.22 -6.47
N MET A 44 -13.13 17.07 -6.59
CA MET A 44 -13.23 18.39 -7.24
C MET A 44 -13.16 18.34 -8.77
N GLY A 45 -12.79 17.19 -9.34
CA GLY A 45 -12.52 17.05 -10.76
C GLY A 45 -11.29 17.83 -11.20
N LEU A 46 -10.24 17.86 -10.37
CA LEU A 46 -8.94 18.42 -10.76
C LEU A 46 -8.32 17.56 -11.88
N GLU A 47 -7.71 18.19 -12.86
CA GLU A 47 -6.94 17.53 -13.91
C GLU A 47 -5.51 17.27 -13.43
N LEU A 48 -5.02 16.05 -13.60
CA LEU A 48 -3.63 15.69 -13.30
C LEU A 48 -2.72 16.19 -14.43
N ALA A 49 -1.83 17.15 -14.12
CA ALA A 49 -0.83 17.64 -15.07
C ALA A 49 0.44 16.78 -15.07
N GLU A 50 0.90 16.39 -13.88
CA GLU A 50 2.19 15.70 -13.71
C GLU A 50 2.25 14.93 -12.38
N ILE A 51 3.04 13.85 -12.37
CA ILE A 51 3.45 13.13 -11.17
C ILE A 51 4.93 13.45 -10.95
N GLU A 52 5.28 14.02 -9.81
CA GLU A 52 6.62 14.54 -9.51
C GLU A 52 7.26 13.74 -8.37
N GLY A 53 7.64 12.49 -8.63
CA GLY A 53 8.15 11.61 -7.59
C GLY A 53 7.07 11.25 -6.57
N ASP A 54 6.97 12.04 -5.51
CA ASP A 54 6.09 11.92 -4.34
C ASP A 54 4.97 12.97 -4.27
N ALA A 55 4.89 13.86 -5.26
CA ALA A 55 3.83 14.86 -5.37
C ALA A 55 2.96 14.68 -6.63
N LEU A 56 1.74 15.19 -6.56
CA LEU A 56 0.82 15.23 -7.71
C LEU A 56 0.54 16.69 -8.08
N PHE A 57 0.98 17.13 -9.26
CA PHE A 57 0.59 18.45 -9.75
C PHE A 57 -0.79 18.37 -10.42
N MET A 58 -1.80 18.90 -9.74
CA MET A 58 -3.17 18.96 -10.24
C MET A 58 -3.62 20.40 -10.45
N TYR A 59 -4.53 20.61 -11.41
CA TYR A 59 -5.10 21.93 -11.67
C TYR A 59 -6.58 21.86 -12.03
N LYS A 60 -7.28 22.99 -11.91
CA LYS A 60 -8.62 23.16 -12.46
C LYS A 60 -8.78 24.57 -12.97
N VAL A 61 -9.09 24.69 -14.26
CA VAL A 61 -9.44 25.98 -14.87
C VAL A 61 -10.80 26.39 -14.33
N ASP A 62 -10.80 27.45 -13.52
CA ASP A 62 -12.00 28.00 -12.90
C ASP A 62 -11.75 29.50 -12.64
N ASN A 63 -12.81 30.29 -12.78
CA ASN A 63 -12.75 31.72 -12.50
C ASN A 63 -13.11 32.04 -11.04
N LYS A 64 -13.45 31.02 -10.25
CA LYS A 64 -13.81 31.15 -8.85
C LYS A 64 -13.03 30.17 -7.99
N VAL A 65 -12.69 30.62 -6.79
CA VAL A 65 -12.10 29.80 -5.74
C VAL A 65 -13.10 29.67 -4.62
N ASP A 66 -13.44 28.44 -4.27
CA ASP A 66 -14.22 28.11 -3.09
C ASP A 66 -13.32 27.39 -2.08
N VAL A 67 -12.91 28.14 -1.06
CA VAL A 67 -12.04 27.64 0.01
C VAL A 67 -12.67 26.47 0.76
N SER A 68 -13.99 26.48 0.98
CA SER A 68 -14.66 25.38 1.67
C SER A 68 -14.61 24.08 0.87
N THR A 69 -14.71 24.18 -0.46
CA THR A 69 -14.57 23.02 -1.35
C THR A 69 -13.12 22.50 -1.35
N LEU A 70 -12.12 23.39 -1.34
CA LEU A 70 -10.71 23.02 -1.22
C LEU A 70 -10.39 22.30 0.09
N GLU A 71 -10.89 22.83 1.22
CA GLU A 71 -10.72 22.23 2.54
C GLU A 71 -11.35 20.83 2.61
N LYS A 72 -12.53 20.63 2.02
CA LYS A 72 -13.16 19.30 1.91
C LYS A 72 -12.33 18.33 1.07
N GLN A 73 -11.73 18.80 -0.02
CA GLN A 73 -10.86 17.97 -0.85
C GLN A 73 -9.59 17.56 -0.09
N ILE A 74 -8.98 18.49 0.65
CA ILE A 74 -7.84 18.22 1.53
C ILE A 74 -8.23 17.22 2.61
N GLU A 75 -9.36 17.41 3.28
CA GLU A 75 -9.87 16.49 4.31
C GLU A 75 -10.08 15.08 3.74
N ALA A 76 -10.72 14.95 2.58
CA ALA A 76 -10.95 13.65 1.94
C ALA A 76 -9.64 12.93 1.62
N MET A 77 -8.69 13.61 0.97
CA MET A 77 -7.37 13.04 0.65
C MET A 77 -6.57 12.70 1.91
N TYR A 78 -6.62 13.56 2.94
CA TYR A 78 -5.95 13.33 4.22
C TYR A 78 -6.49 12.07 4.92
N LEU A 79 -7.81 11.94 5.01
CA LEU A 79 -8.45 10.77 5.62
C LEU A 79 -8.16 9.50 4.83
N ALA A 80 -8.23 9.53 3.50
CA ALA A 80 -7.89 8.40 2.65
C ALA A 80 -6.44 7.96 2.88
N PHE A 81 -5.49 8.90 2.81
CA PHE A 81 -4.06 8.67 3.01
C PHE A 81 -3.77 8.01 4.37
N HIS A 82 -4.24 8.60 5.46
CA HIS A 82 -3.99 8.07 6.81
C HIS A 82 -4.75 6.78 7.12
N THR A 83 -5.94 6.60 6.56
CA THR A 83 -6.66 5.31 6.66
C THR A 83 -5.86 4.20 5.99
N HIS A 84 -5.27 4.50 4.82
CA HIS A 84 -4.45 3.56 4.10
C HIS A 84 -3.13 3.24 4.82
N LEU A 85 -2.48 4.24 5.42
CA LEU A 85 -1.31 4.02 6.27
C LEU A 85 -1.63 3.19 7.51
N LYS A 86 -2.78 3.41 8.17
CA LYS A 86 -3.25 2.54 9.25
C LYS A 86 -3.47 1.10 8.78
N GLN A 87 -3.99 0.89 7.58
CA GLN A 87 -4.09 -0.47 7.01
C GLN A 87 -2.70 -1.10 6.83
N TYR A 88 -1.71 -0.34 6.34
CA TYR A 88 -0.33 -0.81 6.33
C TYR A 88 0.20 -1.13 7.73
N GLU A 89 -0.17 -0.35 8.74
CA GLU A 89 0.25 -0.62 10.12
C GLU A 89 -0.34 -1.92 10.67
N TYR A 90 -1.66 -2.08 10.59
CA TYR A 90 -2.39 -3.17 11.26
C TYR A 90 -2.53 -4.44 10.42
N GLN A 91 -2.47 -4.34 9.09
CA GLN A 91 -2.77 -5.44 8.16
C GLN A 91 -1.54 -5.90 7.36
N ARG A 92 -0.36 -5.30 7.59
CA ARG A 92 0.87 -5.77 6.94
C ARG A 92 1.16 -7.22 7.33
N ILE A 93 1.54 -7.97 6.31
CA ILE A 93 2.19 -9.27 6.47
C ILE A 93 3.70 -9.13 6.27
N CYS A 94 4.15 -8.25 5.37
CA CYS A 94 5.57 -8.03 5.12
C CYS A 94 6.22 -7.26 6.29
N HIS A 95 7.41 -7.70 6.68
CA HIS A 95 8.19 -7.16 7.79
C HIS A 95 9.45 -6.41 7.31
N CYS A 96 9.56 -6.10 6.01
CA CYS A 96 10.69 -5.36 5.46
C CYS A 96 10.73 -3.91 6.00
N GLY A 97 11.88 -3.25 5.83
CA GLY A 97 12.08 -1.85 6.23
C GLY A 97 10.96 -0.95 5.68
N ALA A 98 10.67 -1.03 4.38
CA ALA A 98 9.64 -0.21 3.72
C ALA A 98 8.25 -0.40 4.33
N CYS A 99 7.78 -1.64 4.44
CA CYS A 99 6.44 -1.89 4.99
C CYS A 99 6.35 -1.52 6.48
N SER A 100 7.45 -1.67 7.22
CA SER A 100 7.48 -1.32 8.64
C SER A 100 7.54 0.18 8.91
N SER A 101 8.11 0.98 8.00
CA SER A 101 8.26 2.44 8.17
C SER A 101 7.22 3.26 7.42
N ALA A 102 6.39 2.63 6.56
CA ALA A 102 5.38 3.34 5.77
C ALA A 102 4.42 4.18 6.61
N TYR A 103 4.09 3.74 7.83
CA TYR A 103 3.20 4.48 8.74
C TYR A 103 3.77 5.85 9.19
N ASN A 104 5.08 6.08 9.02
CA ASN A 104 5.72 7.36 9.34
C ASN A 104 5.60 8.40 8.21
N LEU A 105 5.11 8.00 7.04
CA LEU A 105 4.86 8.94 5.94
C LEU A 105 3.77 9.94 6.35
N LYS A 106 3.94 11.16 5.86
CA LYS A 106 3.07 12.30 6.17
C LYS A 106 2.64 12.96 4.88
N ILE A 107 1.66 13.86 4.94
CA ILE A 107 1.18 14.56 3.75
C ILE A 107 1.00 16.05 4.04
N LYS A 108 1.39 16.88 3.08
CA LYS A 108 1.09 18.30 3.05
C LYS A 108 0.44 18.67 1.72
N PHE A 109 -0.20 19.83 1.69
CA PHE A 109 -0.88 20.34 0.51
C PHE A 109 -0.44 21.77 0.22
N VAL A 110 -0.27 22.10 -1.06
CA VAL A 110 -0.01 23.47 -1.51
C VAL A 110 -1.10 23.87 -2.49
N VAL A 111 -1.82 24.94 -2.17
CA VAL A 111 -2.90 25.48 -2.97
C VAL A 111 -2.60 26.92 -3.37
N HIS A 112 -2.65 27.17 -4.66
CA HIS A 112 -2.44 28.48 -5.26
C HIS A 112 -3.51 28.76 -6.32
N TYR A 113 -3.74 30.02 -6.64
CA TYR A 113 -4.70 30.44 -7.65
C TYR A 113 -4.12 31.61 -8.43
N GLY A 114 -4.26 31.57 -9.75
CA GLY A 114 -3.78 32.64 -10.61
C GLY A 114 -3.88 32.29 -12.09
N GLU A 115 -3.36 33.19 -12.92
CA GLU A 115 -3.35 33.01 -14.37
C GLU A 115 -2.31 31.97 -14.79
N ILE A 116 -2.74 31.04 -15.63
CA ILE A 116 -1.88 30.07 -16.30
C ILE A 116 -2.06 30.17 -17.81
N GLU A 117 -1.01 29.79 -18.52
CA GLU A 117 -1.07 29.42 -19.93
C GLU A 117 -0.89 27.92 -20.08
N PHE A 118 -1.06 27.41 -21.30
CA PHE A 118 -0.77 26.03 -21.61
C PHE A 118 0.32 25.95 -22.66
N ILE A 119 1.35 25.15 -22.38
CA ILE A 119 2.34 24.76 -23.37
C ILE A 119 1.99 23.37 -23.92
N LYS A 120 2.05 23.21 -25.24
CA LYS A 120 1.88 21.92 -25.91
C LYS A 120 3.22 21.47 -26.50
N VAL A 121 3.69 20.30 -26.08
CA VAL A 121 4.89 19.65 -26.61
C VAL A 121 4.51 18.25 -27.08
N LYS A 122 4.54 18.02 -28.39
CA LYS A 122 3.97 16.82 -29.03
C LYS A 122 2.52 16.60 -28.56
N ASP A 123 2.22 15.47 -27.93
CA ASP A 123 0.89 15.10 -27.45
C ASP A 123 0.64 15.51 -25.99
N SER A 124 1.63 16.11 -25.31
CA SER A 124 1.49 16.58 -23.93
C SER A 124 1.10 18.06 -23.91
N LYS A 125 0.06 18.39 -23.14
CA LYS A 125 -0.36 19.76 -22.85
C LYS A 125 -0.31 19.95 -21.34
N LYS A 126 0.40 20.97 -20.87
CA LYS A 126 0.60 21.22 -19.43
C LYS A 126 0.41 22.70 -19.07
N PRO A 127 -0.05 23.01 -17.85
CA PRO A 127 0.00 24.36 -17.31
C PRO A 127 1.43 24.92 -17.37
N TYR A 128 1.55 26.19 -17.69
CA TYR A 128 2.81 26.92 -17.81
C TYR A 128 2.62 28.37 -17.37
N GLY A 129 3.66 28.97 -16.80
CA GLY A 129 3.68 30.39 -16.41
C GLY A 129 4.24 30.61 -15.01
N SER A 130 4.27 31.89 -14.59
CA SER A 130 4.79 32.30 -13.29
C SER A 130 4.05 31.65 -12.12
N THR A 131 2.72 31.55 -12.21
CA THR A 131 1.83 30.91 -11.21
C THR A 131 2.22 29.45 -10.98
N VAL A 132 2.61 28.73 -12.04
CA VAL A 132 3.09 27.34 -11.94
C VAL A 132 4.44 27.29 -11.23
N ILE A 133 5.38 28.16 -11.60
CA ILE A 133 6.69 28.24 -10.93
C ILE A 133 6.52 28.51 -9.42
N GLN A 134 5.62 29.43 -9.07
CA GLN A 134 5.34 29.81 -7.68
C GLN A 134 4.85 28.62 -6.84
N VAL A 135 3.88 27.85 -7.34
CA VAL A 135 3.33 26.71 -6.58
C VAL A 135 4.36 25.60 -6.36
N HIS A 136 5.22 25.30 -7.36
CA HIS A 136 6.27 24.28 -7.17
C HIS A 136 7.37 24.76 -6.23
N ARG A 137 7.70 26.06 -6.23
CA ARG A 137 8.66 26.63 -5.28
C ARG A 137 8.18 26.49 -3.84
N LEU A 138 6.88 26.71 -3.60
CA LEU A 138 6.24 26.54 -2.29
C LEU A 138 6.29 25.12 -1.75
N LEU A 139 6.62 24.09 -2.54
CA LEU A 139 6.87 22.74 -1.99
C LEU A 139 8.06 22.72 -1.03
N LYS A 140 9.04 23.62 -1.23
CA LYS A 140 10.15 23.87 -0.31
C LYS A 140 9.86 25.16 0.46
N ASN A 141 9.33 25.02 1.66
CA ASN A 141 8.88 26.12 2.52
C ASN A 141 9.30 25.90 3.98
N ASP A 142 9.16 26.95 4.80
CA ASP A 142 9.62 26.96 6.20
C ASP A 142 8.48 26.74 7.23
N VAL A 143 7.40 26.04 6.85
CA VAL A 143 6.33 25.72 7.81
C VAL A 143 6.89 24.78 8.89
N PRO A 144 6.75 25.11 10.19
CA PRO A 144 7.44 24.40 11.28
C PRO A 144 6.74 23.12 11.75
N ILE A 145 5.81 22.59 10.96
CA ILE A 145 5.03 21.38 11.24
C ILE A 145 5.02 20.48 10.01
N ASP A 146 4.80 19.18 10.22
CA ASP A 146 4.94 18.22 9.13
C ASP A 146 3.70 18.04 8.24
N GLU A 147 2.52 18.32 8.79
CA GLU A 147 1.23 18.05 8.13
C GLU A 147 0.35 19.30 8.12
N TYR A 148 0.27 19.93 6.96
CA TYR A 148 -0.35 21.24 6.79
C TYR A 148 -0.86 21.44 5.36
N ALA A 149 -1.77 22.40 5.20
CA ALA A 149 -2.16 22.93 3.91
C ALA A 149 -1.75 24.40 3.78
N ILE A 150 -1.02 24.74 2.72
CA ILE A 150 -0.69 26.11 2.35
C ILE A 150 -1.77 26.69 1.45
N PHE A 151 -2.20 27.91 1.76
CA PHE A 151 -3.02 28.74 0.89
C PHE A 151 -2.34 30.09 0.68
N THR A 152 -2.05 30.43 -0.57
CA THR A 152 -1.53 31.76 -0.93
C THR A 152 -2.61 32.85 -0.79
N GLU A 153 -2.20 34.12 -0.77
CA GLU A 153 -3.12 35.25 -0.68
C GLU A 153 -4.18 35.33 -1.80
N HIS A 154 -3.88 34.75 -2.97
CA HIS A 154 -4.81 34.66 -4.09
C HIS A 154 -5.92 33.63 -3.91
N VAL A 155 -5.79 32.73 -2.94
CA VAL A 155 -6.80 31.72 -2.59
C VAL A 155 -7.66 32.20 -1.42
N GLN A 156 -7.03 32.74 -0.38
CA GLN A 156 -7.72 33.30 0.78
C GLN A 156 -6.96 34.50 1.36
N PRO A 157 -7.66 35.49 1.94
CA PRO A 157 -7.02 36.61 2.62
C PRO A 157 -6.09 36.16 3.75
N LEU A 158 -4.93 36.82 3.88
CA LEU A 158 -3.91 36.51 4.90
C LEU A 158 -4.27 37.06 6.30
N ASN A 159 -5.41 36.62 6.85
CA ASN A 159 -5.99 37.18 8.07
C ASN A 159 -5.81 36.30 9.32
N GLY A 160 -4.73 35.50 9.40
CA GLY A 160 -4.49 34.56 10.51
C GLY A 160 -3.08 34.62 11.11
N GLU A 161 -2.89 33.98 12.27
CA GLU A 161 -1.61 33.92 13.00
C GLU A 161 -0.52 33.13 12.24
N ASN A 162 -0.91 32.19 11.38
CA ASN A 162 -0.03 31.30 10.63
C ASN A 162 0.45 31.89 9.29
N LYS A 163 0.66 33.21 9.22
CA LYS A 163 1.14 33.88 8.02
C LYS A 163 2.67 33.76 7.92
N LEU A 164 3.15 33.31 6.76
CA LEU A 164 4.56 33.27 6.41
C LEU A 164 4.80 33.97 5.07
N ILE A 165 6.05 34.34 4.83
CA ILE A 165 6.53 34.89 3.57
C ILE A 165 7.76 34.07 3.18
N ALA A 166 7.72 33.44 2.03
CA ALA A 166 8.89 32.80 1.44
C ALA A 166 9.53 33.75 0.42
N GLU A 167 10.84 33.92 0.52
CA GLU A 167 11.62 34.77 -0.37
C GLU A 167 12.24 33.92 -1.49
N TYR A 168 12.00 34.29 -2.75
CA TYR A 168 12.58 33.66 -3.93
C TYR A 168 13.29 34.69 -4.81
N ASP A 169 14.04 34.20 -5.79
CA ASP A 169 14.79 35.00 -6.77
C ASP A 169 13.91 35.95 -7.61
N PHE A 170 12.63 35.60 -7.78
CA PHE A 170 11.64 36.41 -8.51
C PHE A 170 10.69 37.19 -7.60
N GLY A 171 10.92 37.20 -6.28
CA GLY A 171 10.13 37.95 -5.31
C GLY A 171 9.56 37.11 -4.17
N ASN A 172 8.72 37.74 -3.36
CA ASN A 172 8.18 37.16 -2.15
C ASN A 172 6.80 36.56 -2.39
N ILE A 173 6.55 35.39 -1.82
CA ILE A 173 5.24 34.74 -1.83
C ILE A 173 4.70 34.70 -0.41
N ALA A 174 3.60 35.41 -0.18
CA ALA A 174 2.92 35.41 1.11
C ALA A 174 1.82 34.34 1.15
N TYR A 175 1.79 33.56 2.22
CA TYR A 175 0.83 32.48 2.38
C TYR A 175 0.45 32.26 3.85
N THR A 176 -0.66 31.57 4.04
CA THR A 176 -1.08 31.01 5.33
C THR A 176 -0.97 29.50 5.32
N TYR A 177 -0.71 28.88 6.47
CA TYR A 177 -0.78 27.43 6.62
C TYR A 177 -1.84 27.01 7.66
N ASN A 178 -2.55 25.93 7.34
CA ASN A 178 -3.56 25.32 8.19
C ASN A 178 -3.04 23.96 8.68
N PRO A 179 -2.87 23.74 10.00
CA PRO A 179 -2.50 22.43 10.55
C PRO A 179 -3.59 21.38 10.31
N LEU A 180 -3.21 20.18 9.90
CA LEU A 180 -4.16 19.09 9.58
C LEU A 180 -4.33 18.05 10.69
N SER A 181 -3.59 18.18 11.79
CA SER A 181 -3.58 17.21 12.89
C SER A 181 -4.96 16.91 13.48
N HIS A 182 -5.84 17.91 13.55
CA HIS A 182 -7.21 17.78 14.05
C HIS A 182 -8.09 16.83 13.19
N ILE A 183 -7.76 16.64 11.91
CA ILE A 183 -8.50 15.74 11.01
C ILE A 183 -8.26 14.27 11.41
N LYS A 184 -7.14 13.94 12.08
CA LYS A 184 -6.87 12.57 12.54
C LYS A 184 -7.94 12.01 13.47
N GLU A 185 -8.65 12.87 14.20
CA GLU A 185 -9.75 12.49 15.08
C GLU A 185 -10.95 11.87 14.33
N LYS A 186 -11.09 12.19 13.03
CA LYS A 186 -12.15 11.67 12.15
C LYS A 186 -11.77 10.38 11.44
N LEU A 187 -10.56 9.85 11.66
CA LEU A 187 -10.12 8.63 10.98
C LEU A 187 -11.02 7.45 11.35
N PRO A 188 -11.46 6.65 10.35
CA PRO A 188 -12.21 5.44 10.64
C PRO A 188 -11.38 4.48 11.49
N GLU A 189 -12.08 3.69 12.30
CA GLU A 189 -11.48 2.56 12.99
C GLU A 189 -11.11 1.50 11.94
N VAL A 190 -9.84 1.11 11.90
CA VAL A 190 -9.38 -0.01 11.08
C VAL A 190 -9.39 -1.22 11.99
N GLU A 191 -10.33 -2.15 11.76
CA GLU A 191 -10.43 -3.34 12.60
C GLU A 191 -9.10 -4.11 12.61
N PRO A 192 -8.64 -4.54 13.79
CA PRO A 192 -7.51 -5.45 13.87
C PRO A 192 -7.87 -6.77 13.19
N ILE A 193 -6.86 -7.43 12.65
CA ILE A 193 -7.00 -8.61 11.78
C ILE A 193 -7.99 -9.66 12.38
N PRO A 194 -8.98 -10.15 11.60
CA PRO A 194 -9.94 -11.12 12.08
C PRO A 194 -9.28 -12.40 12.63
N LYS A 195 -9.60 -12.75 13.89
CA LYS A 195 -9.07 -13.93 14.60
C LYS A 195 -9.75 -15.25 14.23
N ASP A 196 -10.55 -15.29 13.18
CA ASP A 196 -11.34 -16.49 12.84
C ASP A 196 -10.53 -17.50 12.02
N VAL A 197 -9.92 -18.45 12.72
CA VAL A 197 -9.29 -19.64 12.13
C VAL A 197 -10.34 -20.75 12.00
N PRO A 198 -10.47 -21.41 10.83
CA PRO A 198 -11.39 -22.54 10.67
C PRO A 198 -11.17 -23.63 11.73
N LYS A 199 -12.26 -24.27 12.15
CA LYS A 199 -12.27 -25.06 13.40
C LYS A 199 -11.57 -26.42 13.29
N HIS A 200 -11.45 -27.00 12.08
CA HIS A 200 -10.89 -28.33 11.93
C HIS A 200 -9.50 -28.29 11.29
N LYS A 201 -8.46 -28.62 12.06
CA LYS A 201 -7.13 -28.90 11.52
C LYS A 201 -7.16 -30.16 10.65
N LEU A 202 -6.74 -30.05 9.40
CA LEU A 202 -6.60 -31.17 8.47
C LEU A 202 -5.28 -31.89 8.69
N PHE A 203 -4.18 -31.15 8.63
CA PHE A 203 -2.83 -31.63 8.91
C PHE A 203 -1.90 -30.46 9.23
N ASP A 204 -0.71 -30.81 9.70
CA ASP A 204 0.45 -29.95 9.75
C ASP A 204 1.69 -30.69 9.29
N GLN A 205 2.68 -29.92 8.86
CA GLN A 205 4.01 -30.35 8.47
C GLN A 205 5.00 -29.34 9.04
N THR A 206 6.17 -29.81 9.45
CA THR A 206 7.25 -28.93 9.94
C THR A 206 8.51 -29.26 9.17
N GLU A 207 9.16 -28.22 8.66
CA GLU A 207 10.43 -28.29 7.95
C GLU A 207 11.45 -27.36 8.59
N LEU A 208 12.73 -27.72 8.48
CA LEU A 208 13.85 -26.86 8.87
C LEU A 208 14.53 -26.37 7.60
N VAL A 209 14.55 -25.04 7.41
CA VAL A 209 15.05 -24.41 6.19
C VAL A 209 16.21 -23.49 6.53
N LYS A 210 17.34 -23.63 5.86
CA LYS A 210 18.56 -22.85 6.14
C LYS A 210 18.52 -21.48 5.46
N ILE A 211 17.70 -20.60 6.00
CA ILE A 211 17.51 -19.22 5.54
C ILE A 211 16.92 -18.41 6.72
N PRO A 212 17.23 -17.10 6.86
CA PRO A 212 16.63 -16.26 7.89
C PRO A 212 15.09 -16.19 7.76
N ALA A 213 14.40 -16.07 8.90
CA ALA A 213 12.93 -16.16 8.94
C ALA A 213 12.25 -15.07 8.11
N LEU A 214 12.79 -13.86 8.13
CA LEU A 214 12.29 -12.73 7.34
C LEU A 214 12.46 -12.95 5.83
N GLU A 215 13.57 -13.56 5.41
CA GLU A 215 13.81 -13.82 3.98
C GLU A 215 12.90 -14.95 3.48
N LEU A 216 12.75 -16.03 4.27
CA LEU A 216 11.77 -17.08 3.95
C LEU A 216 10.33 -16.53 3.90
N TYR A 217 9.99 -15.64 4.83
CA TYR A 217 8.69 -14.99 4.86
C TYR A 217 8.43 -14.23 3.56
N GLU A 218 9.42 -13.47 3.08
CA GLU A 218 9.32 -12.71 1.83
C GLU A 218 9.10 -13.64 0.62
N VAL A 219 9.87 -14.75 0.51
CA VAL A 219 9.70 -15.74 -0.56
C VAL A 219 8.30 -16.37 -0.56
N ILE A 220 7.73 -16.60 0.63
CA ILE A 220 6.41 -17.23 0.78
C ILE A 220 5.28 -16.22 0.50
N SER A 221 5.40 -15.00 1.01
CA SER A 221 4.31 -14.02 1.07
C SER A 221 4.22 -13.11 -0.15
N ASN A 222 5.31 -12.96 -0.91
CA ASN A 222 5.37 -12.15 -2.11
C ASN A 222 4.91 -12.94 -3.36
N PHE A 223 3.85 -12.45 -4.00
CA PHE A 223 3.24 -13.07 -5.18
C PHE A 223 4.16 -13.10 -6.41
N ASP A 224 5.18 -12.25 -6.49
CA ASP A 224 6.19 -12.29 -7.56
C ASP A 224 7.00 -13.60 -7.55
N TYR A 225 7.20 -14.20 -6.38
CA TYR A 225 7.99 -15.43 -6.22
C TYR A 225 7.15 -16.70 -6.20
N ARG A 226 5.82 -16.58 -6.13
CA ARG A 226 4.91 -17.71 -5.90
C ARG A 226 5.06 -18.83 -6.93
N LEU A 227 5.12 -18.45 -8.21
CA LEU A 227 5.24 -19.41 -9.33
C LEU A 227 6.60 -20.11 -9.38
N LEU A 228 7.60 -19.67 -8.61
CA LEU A 228 8.90 -20.34 -8.53
C LEU A 228 8.84 -21.65 -7.74
N TRP A 229 7.83 -21.83 -6.88
CA TRP A 229 7.75 -22.97 -5.97
C TRP A 229 6.34 -23.59 -5.86
N THR A 230 5.34 -23.09 -6.57
CA THR A 230 4.02 -23.72 -6.66
C THR A 230 3.84 -24.54 -7.93
N LYS A 231 3.61 -25.84 -7.78
CA LYS A 231 3.22 -26.73 -8.87
C LYS A 231 1.70 -26.72 -9.07
N GLY A 232 1.28 -26.90 -10.33
CA GLY A 232 -0.13 -27.00 -10.71
C GLY A 232 -0.89 -25.67 -10.82
N ILE A 233 -0.21 -24.53 -10.67
CA ILE A 233 -0.76 -23.20 -10.96
C ILE A 233 -0.18 -22.76 -12.30
N ASP A 234 -1.06 -22.56 -13.29
CA ASP A 234 -0.65 -22.12 -14.63
C ASP A 234 -0.36 -20.61 -14.67
N LYS A 235 -1.13 -19.83 -13.89
CA LYS A 235 -1.02 -18.38 -13.83
C LYS A 235 -1.53 -17.86 -12.49
N LEU A 236 -0.86 -16.81 -11.99
CA LEU A 236 -1.28 -16.05 -10.83
C LEU A 236 -1.73 -14.66 -11.28
N GLU A 237 -2.94 -14.25 -10.92
CA GLU A 237 -3.46 -12.90 -11.17
C GLU A 237 -3.62 -12.15 -9.85
N TYR A 238 -2.91 -11.04 -9.73
CA TYR A 238 -2.93 -10.12 -8.60
C TYR A 238 -2.56 -8.74 -9.09
N ASP A 239 -2.86 -7.73 -8.27
CA ASP A 239 -2.45 -6.35 -8.54
C ASP A 239 -0.95 -6.21 -8.28
N LYS A 240 -0.16 -6.14 -9.35
CA LYS A 240 1.32 -6.03 -9.28
C LYS A 240 1.78 -4.70 -8.70
N ASN A 241 0.90 -3.70 -8.64
CA ASN A 241 1.26 -2.40 -8.08
C ASN A 241 1.08 -2.36 -6.56
N LYS A 242 0.50 -3.41 -5.95
CA LYS A 242 0.16 -3.45 -4.52
C LYS A 242 0.94 -4.50 -3.76
N VAL A 243 1.48 -4.11 -2.62
CA VAL A 243 2.15 -5.03 -1.70
C VAL A 243 1.11 -5.90 -0.99
N ASN A 244 1.38 -7.21 -0.89
CA ASN A 244 0.48 -8.16 -0.25
C ASN A 244 0.20 -7.78 1.23
N ARG A 245 -1.07 -7.81 1.64
CA ARG A 245 -1.56 -7.53 3.01
C ARG A 245 -2.83 -8.31 3.32
N VAL A 246 -3.18 -8.39 4.61
CA VAL A 246 -4.41 -9.08 5.05
C VAL A 246 -5.64 -8.51 4.34
N GLY A 247 -6.50 -9.39 3.85
CA GLY A 247 -7.71 -9.04 3.09
C GLY A 247 -7.48 -8.90 1.58
N GLN A 248 -6.23 -8.81 1.12
CA GLN A 248 -5.93 -8.78 -0.31
C GLN A 248 -6.23 -10.12 -0.96
N LYS A 249 -6.72 -10.07 -2.20
CA LYS A 249 -7.09 -11.23 -2.98
C LYS A 249 -6.12 -11.45 -4.12
N HIS A 250 -5.88 -12.71 -4.43
CA HIS A 250 -5.23 -13.15 -5.67
C HIS A 250 -6.00 -14.33 -6.26
N LYS A 251 -5.90 -14.50 -7.58
CA LYS A 251 -6.52 -15.61 -8.29
C LYS A 251 -5.46 -16.56 -8.81
N CYS A 252 -5.63 -17.84 -8.52
CA CYS A 252 -4.83 -18.91 -9.06
C CYS A 252 -5.62 -19.58 -10.18
N LEU A 253 -5.06 -19.59 -11.39
CA LEU A 253 -5.58 -20.36 -12.52
C LEU A 253 -4.94 -21.75 -12.50
N VAL A 254 -5.79 -22.77 -12.33
CA VAL A 254 -5.41 -24.18 -12.21
C VAL A 254 -5.99 -24.94 -13.41
N ASN A 255 -5.19 -25.80 -14.03
CA ASN A 255 -5.60 -26.64 -15.17
C ASN A 255 -6.31 -25.85 -16.29
N LYS A 256 -5.78 -24.67 -16.62
CA LYS A 256 -6.22 -23.73 -17.68
C LYS A 256 -7.63 -23.14 -17.56
N ASN A 257 -8.54 -23.69 -16.76
CA ASN A 257 -9.95 -23.27 -16.69
C ASN A 257 -10.53 -23.15 -15.27
N GLU A 258 -9.84 -23.58 -14.21
CA GLU A 258 -10.35 -23.46 -12.84
C GLU A 258 -9.76 -22.26 -12.13
N GLU A 259 -10.61 -21.29 -11.79
CA GLU A 259 -10.24 -20.11 -11.00
C GLU A 259 -10.45 -20.36 -9.50
N VAL A 260 -9.35 -20.32 -8.76
CA VAL A 260 -9.36 -20.36 -7.28
C VAL A 260 -8.97 -18.99 -6.75
N GLU A 261 -9.96 -18.25 -6.24
CA GLU A 261 -9.71 -17.03 -5.47
C GLU A 261 -9.20 -17.40 -4.08
N GLN A 262 -8.10 -16.76 -3.68
CA GLN A 262 -7.53 -16.83 -2.33
C GLN A 262 -7.46 -15.42 -1.74
N THR A 263 -7.62 -15.34 -0.42
CA THR A 263 -7.50 -14.10 0.35
C THR A 263 -6.39 -14.25 1.37
N THR A 264 -5.48 -13.28 1.44
CA THR A 264 -4.46 -13.22 2.48
C THR A 264 -5.11 -13.08 3.85
N VAL A 265 -4.73 -13.94 4.79
CA VAL A 265 -5.21 -13.96 6.17
C VAL A 265 -4.05 -14.16 7.14
N THR A 266 -4.26 -13.89 8.43
CA THR A 266 -3.31 -14.30 9.46
C THR A 266 -4.03 -14.93 10.66
N LYS A 267 -3.28 -15.26 11.70
CA LYS A 267 -3.80 -15.78 12.98
C LYS A 267 -2.87 -15.36 14.11
N THR A 268 -3.35 -15.42 15.35
CA THR A 268 -2.49 -15.19 16.52
C THR A 268 -1.40 -16.27 16.61
N VAL A 269 -0.16 -15.84 16.83
CA VAL A 269 1.02 -16.69 17.08
C VAL A 269 1.84 -16.12 18.25
N ASN A 270 2.90 -16.82 18.66
CA ASN A 270 3.81 -16.33 19.70
C ASN A 270 4.57 -15.09 19.20
N THR A 271 5.06 -14.25 20.12
CA THR A 271 5.76 -12.99 19.80
C THR A 271 7.03 -13.16 18.96
N ASN A 272 7.65 -14.34 18.98
CA ASN A 272 8.85 -14.67 18.20
C ASN A 272 8.54 -15.38 16.86
N GLN A 273 7.27 -15.43 16.44
CA GLN A 273 6.84 -16.13 15.24
C GLN A 273 6.29 -15.15 14.21
N LEU A 274 6.61 -15.39 12.94
CA LEU A 274 5.97 -14.75 11.81
C LEU A 274 4.89 -15.69 11.27
N VAL A 275 3.79 -15.13 10.76
CA VAL A 275 2.72 -15.94 10.17
C VAL A 275 2.16 -15.29 8.92
N TYR A 276 2.06 -16.10 7.88
CA TYR A 276 1.38 -15.79 6.64
C TYR A 276 0.30 -16.83 6.42
N GLY A 277 -0.85 -16.45 5.87
CA GLY A 277 -1.89 -17.40 5.54
C GLY A 277 -2.69 -17.02 4.32
N GLU A 278 -3.31 -18.02 3.72
CA GLU A 278 -4.22 -17.90 2.60
C GLU A 278 -5.53 -18.59 2.94
N SER A 279 -6.66 -17.93 2.69
CA SER A 279 -8.01 -18.47 2.86
C SER A 279 -8.70 -18.61 1.51
N THR A 280 -9.48 -19.66 1.33
CA THR A 280 -10.34 -19.82 0.15
C THR A 280 -11.66 -20.49 0.51
N THR A 281 -12.72 -20.12 -0.20
CA THR A 281 -14.05 -20.74 -0.13
C THR A 281 -14.33 -21.66 -1.33
N LYS A 282 -13.36 -21.78 -2.25
CA LYS A 282 -13.51 -22.48 -3.54
C LYS A 282 -13.16 -23.96 -3.49
N VAL A 283 -12.77 -24.49 -2.33
CA VAL A 283 -12.45 -25.91 -2.18
C VAL A 283 -13.74 -26.73 -1.97
N PRO A 284 -13.99 -27.77 -2.79
CA PRO A 284 -15.18 -28.62 -2.67
C PRO A 284 -15.39 -29.17 -1.25
N PHE A 285 -16.66 -29.33 -0.85
CA PHE A 285 -17.09 -29.85 0.46
C PHE A 285 -16.72 -29.01 1.69
N THR A 286 -15.93 -27.95 1.54
CA THR A 286 -15.61 -26.98 2.59
C THR A 286 -16.45 -25.70 2.45
N LYS A 287 -16.70 -25.03 3.57
CA LYS A 287 -17.17 -23.64 3.59
C LYS A 287 -16.00 -22.68 3.40
N ARG A 288 -14.88 -23.00 4.03
CA ARG A 288 -13.64 -22.21 4.05
C ARG A 288 -12.48 -23.14 4.37
N MET A 289 -11.34 -22.92 3.72
CA MET A 289 -10.08 -23.57 4.02
C MET A 289 -9.00 -22.50 4.19
N ASN A 290 -8.22 -22.61 5.26
CA ASN A 290 -7.07 -21.74 5.50
C ASN A 290 -5.79 -22.58 5.51
N ASN A 291 -4.76 -22.07 4.85
CA ASN A 291 -3.40 -22.57 4.93
C ASN A 291 -2.54 -21.51 5.61
N TYR A 292 -1.76 -21.89 6.62
CA TYR A 292 -0.86 -21.00 7.34
C TYR A 292 0.56 -21.49 7.28
N PHE A 293 1.48 -20.56 7.10
CA PHE A 293 2.92 -20.74 7.21
C PHE A 293 3.34 -19.99 8.47
N VAL A 294 3.76 -20.72 9.50
CA VAL A 294 4.27 -20.16 10.76
C VAL A 294 5.79 -20.36 10.77
N LEU A 295 6.53 -19.27 10.86
CA LEU A 295 7.98 -19.26 10.82
C LEU A 295 8.50 -18.89 12.20
N GLU A 296 9.44 -19.67 12.70
CA GLU A 296 10.15 -19.42 13.95
C GLU A 296 11.64 -19.43 13.67
N GLU A 297 12.31 -18.31 13.98
CA GLU A 297 13.76 -18.20 13.80
C GLU A 297 14.49 -19.12 14.79
N MET A 298 15.52 -19.79 14.29
CA MET A 298 16.39 -20.68 15.06
C MET A 298 17.84 -20.21 14.98
N GLU A 299 18.68 -20.77 15.85
CA GLU A 299 20.13 -20.54 15.82
C GLU A 299 20.75 -20.93 14.47
N ASN A 300 21.90 -20.35 14.17
CA ASN A 300 22.70 -20.63 12.96
C ASN A 300 22.01 -20.32 11.62
N GLY A 301 21.04 -19.40 11.62
CA GLY A 301 20.34 -18.94 10.40
C GLY A 301 19.35 -19.96 9.84
N TYR A 302 18.89 -20.90 10.66
CA TYR A 302 17.79 -21.80 10.31
C TYR A 302 16.45 -21.17 10.68
N THR A 303 15.43 -21.52 9.91
CA THR A 303 14.03 -21.20 10.21
C THR A 303 13.24 -22.48 10.31
N LYS A 304 12.48 -22.62 11.39
CA LYS A 304 11.47 -23.67 11.54
C LYS A 304 10.18 -23.21 10.86
N LEU A 305 9.86 -23.84 9.75
CA LEU A 305 8.64 -23.58 8.99
C LEU A 305 7.57 -24.61 9.36
N ARG A 306 6.50 -24.19 10.02
CA ARG A 306 5.33 -25.01 10.31
C ARG A 306 4.18 -24.63 9.39
N ILE A 307 3.76 -25.57 8.56
CA ILE A 307 2.61 -25.44 7.69
C ILE A 307 1.39 -26.03 8.39
N GLU A 308 0.31 -25.28 8.48
CA GLU A 308 -0.92 -25.71 9.14
C GLU A 308 -2.13 -25.46 8.25
N VAL A 309 -2.92 -26.51 8.00
CA VAL A 309 -4.12 -26.40 7.16
C VAL A 309 -5.36 -26.67 7.98
N PHE A 310 -6.32 -25.77 7.89
CA PHE A 310 -7.60 -25.82 8.58
C PHE A 310 -8.75 -25.73 7.58
N ALA A 311 -9.88 -26.36 7.89
CA ALA A 311 -11.10 -26.24 7.10
C ALA A 311 -12.36 -26.25 7.97
N ASP A 312 -13.35 -25.47 7.56
CA ASP A 312 -14.73 -25.60 8.02
C ASP A 312 -15.50 -26.40 6.97
N PHE A 313 -16.17 -27.47 7.37
CA PHE A 313 -16.89 -28.35 6.44
C PHE A 313 -18.36 -27.95 6.26
N LYS A 314 -18.92 -28.25 5.09
CA LYS A 314 -20.39 -28.27 4.90
C LYS A 314 -20.99 -29.47 5.68
N PRO A 315 -22.29 -29.46 6.03
CA PRO A 315 -22.89 -30.48 6.92
C PRO A 315 -22.63 -31.95 6.55
N LEU A 316 -22.50 -32.29 5.26
CA LEU A 316 -22.17 -33.63 4.76
C LEU A 316 -20.71 -33.77 4.27
N GLY A 317 -19.96 -32.67 4.21
CA GLY A 317 -18.59 -32.63 3.70
C GLY A 317 -17.55 -33.24 4.64
N ILE A 318 -17.88 -33.38 5.93
CA ILE A 318 -16.95 -33.91 6.94
C ILE A 318 -16.56 -35.37 6.65
N VAL A 319 -17.42 -36.13 5.96
CA VAL A 319 -17.17 -37.51 5.52
C VAL A 319 -16.00 -37.56 4.51
N MET A 320 -15.83 -36.50 3.72
CA MET A 320 -14.73 -36.39 2.74
C MET A 320 -13.39 -35.99 3.38
N LYS A 321 -13.37 -35.66 4.68
CA LYS A 321 -12.16 -35.20 5.39
C LYS A 321 -10.94 -36.10 5.21
N PRO A 322 -11.01 -37.45 5.28
CA PRO A 322 -9.82 -38.29 5.13
C PRO A 322 -9.22 -38.23 3.72
N LEU A 323 -10.07 -38.25 2.69
CA LEU A 323 -9.64 -38.14 1.29
C LEU A 323 -9.04 -36.77 1.01
N MET A 324 -9.72 -35.70 1.44
CA MET A 324 -9.25 -34.33 1.30
C MET A 324 -7.92 -34.12 2.03
N LYS A 325 -7.79 -34.59 3.27
CA LYS A 325 -6.54 -34.53 4.03
C LYS A 325 -5.39 -35.17 3.25
N LYS A 326 -5.60 -36.37 2.68
CA LYS A 326 -4.57 -37.07 1.90
C LYS A 326 -4.14 -36.27 0.66
N ASN A 327 -5.11 -35.79 -0.12
CA ASN A 327 -4.83 -35.07 -1.37
C ASN A 327 -4.20 -33.69 -1.12
N ILE A 328 -4.77 -32.91 -0.21
CA ILE A 328 -4.25 -31.57 0.13
C ILE A 328 -2.87 -31.69 0.76
N LYS A 329 -2.65 -32.67 1.66
CA LYS A 329 -1.31 -32.92 2.22
C LYS A 329 -0.30 -33.20 1.11
N LYS A 330 -0.63 -34.05 0.14
CA LYS A 330 0.26 -34.36 -0.99
C LYS A 330 0.65 -33.09 -1.76
N ILE A 331 -0.35 -32.32 -2.21
CA ILE A 331 -0.13 -31.11 -3.02
C ILE A 331 0.72 -30.07 -2.26
N ILE A 332 0.38 -29.80 -1.00
CA ILE A 332 1.11 -28.82 -0.20
C ILE A 332 2.52 -29.32 0.10
N SER A 333 2.72 -30.60 0.45
CA SER A 333 4.05 -31.15 0.70
C SER A 333 4.93 -31.05 -0.55
N GLU A 334 4.38 -31.30 -1.74
CA GLU A 334 5.10 -31.14 -3.01
C GLU A 334 5.53 -29.69 -3.22
N ASN A 335 4.65 -28.71 -3.01
CA ASN A 335 5.00 -27.29 -3.13
C ASN A 335 6.05 -26.84 -2.09
N ILE A 336 5.97 -27.36 -0.86
CA ILE A 336 6.98 -27.06 0.18
C ILE A 336 8.34 -27.65 -0.17
N ASN A 337 8.38 -28.84 -0.78
CA ASN A 337 9.64 -29.41 -1.26
C ASN A 337 10.26 -28.54 -2.36
N GLU A 338 9.47 -28.03 -3.31
CA GLU A 338 9.95 -27.10 -4.33
C GLU A 338 10.45 -25.77 -3.72
N LEU A 339 9.77 -25.25 -2.70
CA LEU A 339 10.23 -24.06 -1.97
C LEU A 339 11.60 -24.30 -1.34
N ILE A 340 11.79 -25.45 -0.69
CA ILE A 340 13.07 -25.82 -0.08
C ILE A 340 14.16 -26.00 -1.15
N LEU A 341 13.83 -26.61 -2.30
CA LEU A 341 14.76 -26.74 -3.42
C LEU A 341 15.17 -25.38 -3.99
N LEU A 342 14.22 -24.46 -4.15
CA LEU A 342 14.47 -23.08 -4.58
C LEU A 342 15.46 -22.39 -3.63
N ILE A 343 15.24 -22.49 -2.32
CA ILE A 343 16.12 -21.88 -1.33
C ILE A 343 17.50 -22.53 -1.35
N ASN A 344 17.57 -23.86 -1.40
CA ASN A 344 18.83 -24.59 -1.47
C ASN A 344 19.62 -24.32 -2.75
N SER A 345 18.97 -23.85 -3.82
CA SER A 345 19.64 -23.41 -5.04
C SER A 345 20.41 -22.09 -4.89
N GLY A 346 20.26 -21.40 -3.74
CA GLY A 346 20.87 -20.11 -3.48
C GLY A 346 20.02 -18.92 -3.93
N PHE A 347 18.72 -19.12 -4.14
CA PHE A 347 17.79 -18.02 -4.43
C PHE A 347 17.81 -17.00 -3.28
N SER A 348 17.94 -15.72 -3.61
CA SER A 348 17.83 -14.62 -2.66
C SER A 348 16.92 -13.52 -3.21
N THR A 349 16.20 -12.87 -2.31
CA THR A 349 15.30 -11.75 -2.61
C THR A 349 16.04 -10.42 -2.74
N LYS A 350 17.30 -10.36 -2.28
CA LYS A 350 18.17 -9.17 -2.38
C LYS A 350 18.92 -9.21 -3.71
N LYS A 351 18.48 -8.40 -4.68
CA LYS A 351 19.22 -8.13 -5.91
C LYS A 351 19.81 -6.73 -5.91
#